data_AF-A0A7G6TTE8-F1
#
_entry.id   AF-A0A7G6TTE8-F1
#
_cell.length_a   1.000
_cell.length_b   1.000
_cell.length_c   1.000
_cell.angle_alpha   90.00
_cell.angle_beta   90.00
_cell.angle_gamma   90.00
#
_symmetry.space_group_name_H-M   'P 1'
#
loop_
_entity.id
_entity.type
_entity.pdbx_description
1 polymer ?
#
loop_
_entity_poly.entity_id
_entity_poly.type
_entity_poly.pdbx_seq_one_letter_code
_entity_poly.pdbx_strand_id
1 'polypeptide(L)'
;MRIPSSFRILVMPIAFMTGLPNQSIAENAPAAKSAHATPKVVMAADPQPPFTYWAPEYSTIRNHPRQRGIWIAEAADGSRKYYFGDQCRASEFQSFVGQSVDALPERPANATWRLACSTCAGLSDMDWMRMNVTYDQKNRTINDISCG
;
A
#
# COMPACT_ATOMS: atom_id res chain seq x y z
N MET A 1 63.36 42.82 -44.54
CA MET A 1 62.82 44.12 -44.10
C MET A 1 62.42 44.01 -42.63
N ARG A 2 62.81 44.97 -41.80
CA ARG A 2 62.53 45.06 -40.34
C ARG A 2 61.27 45.92 -40.08
N ILE A 3 60.90 45.95 -38.79
CA ILE A 3 60.11 46.94 -38.00
C ILE A 3 58.58 46.62 -37.90
N PRO A 4 57.84 46.97 -36.82
CA PRO A 4 57.82 46.35 -35.46
C PRO A 4 56.39 46.28 -34.82
N SER A 5 56.31 45.87 -33.53
CA SER A 5 55.34 46.29 -32.48
C SER A 5 53.83 46.04 -32.70
N SER A 6 53.03 45.59 -31.74
CA SER A 6 52.98 45.95 -30.33
C SER A 6 52.40 44.83 -29.45
N PHE A 7 52.98 44.69 -28.26
CA PHE A 7 52.34 44.17 -27.05
C PHE A 7 50.95 44.78 -26.83
N ARG A 8 49.94 43.95 -26.50
CA ARG A 8 49.09 44.11 -25.30
C ARG A 8 48.53 42.74 -24.91
N ILE A 9 49.11 42.18 -23.85
CA ILE A 9 48.52 41.10 -23.06
C ILE A 9 47.31 41.70 -22.34
N LEU A 10 46.12 41.17 -22.60
CA LEU A 10 44.95 41.39 -21.74
C LEU A 10 44.64 40.06 -21.05
N VAL A 11 45.09 39.93 -19.80
CA VAL A 11 44.61 38.91 -18.87
C VAL A 11 43.22 39.37 -18.41
N MET A 12 42.17 38.63 -18.77
CA MET A 12 40.87 38.76 -18.12
C MET A 12 40.65 37.55 -17.22
N PRO A 13 40.36 37.74 -15.92
CA PRO A 13 40.05 36.66 -15.00
C PRO A 13 38.58 36.28 -15.06
N ILE A 14 38.35 34.96 -14.97
CA ILE A 14 37.35 34.27 -14.14
C ILE A 14 35.86 34.52 -14.45
N ALA A 15 35.16 33.46 -14.83
CA ALA A 15 34.13 32.83 -13.98
C ALA A 15 33.65 31.51 -14.60
N PHE A 16 34.19 30.39 -14.11
CA PHE A 16 33.53 29.09 -14.23
C PHE A 16 32.29 29.12 -13.31
N MET A 17 31.12 29.38 -13.88
CA MET A 17 29.84 29.07 -13.24
C MET A 17 29.45 27.66 -13.67
N THR A 18 29.94 26.66 -12.94
CA THR A 18 29.34 25.32 -12.97
C THR A 18 27.98 25.40 -12.29
N GLY A 19 26.95 25.64 -13.08
CA GLY A 19 25.57 25.43 -12.65
C GLY A 19 25.35 23.94 -12.44
N LEU A 20 25.39 23.50 -11.18
CA LEU A 20 24.83 22.22 -10.77
C LEU A 20 23.35 22.21 -11.19
N PRO A 21 22.85 21.18 -11.89
CA PRO A 21 21.41 20.96 -11.93
C PRO A 21 20.99 20.67 -10.50
N ASN A 22 20.39 21.68 -9.87
CA ASN A 22 19.75 21.57 -8.58
C ASN A 22 18.64 20.54 -8.76
N GLN A 23 18.90 19.31 -8.34
CA GLN A 23 17.87 18.30 -8.17
C GLN A 23 16.93 18.87 -7.12
N SER A 24 15.83 19.47 -7.57
CA SER A 24 14.69 19.75 -6.72
C SER A 24 14.28 18.41 -6.14
N ILE A 25 14.62 18.20 -4.86
CA ILE A 25 14.05 17.18 -4.00
C ILE A 25 12.55 17.26 -4.26
N ALA A 26 12.00 16.19 -4.82
CA ALA A 26 10.57 16.04 -4.96
C ALA A 26 10.00 16.29 -3.57
N GLU A 27 9.34 17.44 -3.43
CA GLU A 27 8.59 17.82 -2.25
C GLU A 27 7.74 16.61 -1.91
N ASN A 28 7.82 16.18 -0.65
CA ASN A 28 7.03 15.10 -0.09
C ASN A 28 5.55 15.41 -0.34
N ALA A 29 5.07 15.03 -1.53
CA ALA A 29 3.68 14.94 -1.80
C ALA A 29 3.18 13.93 -0.77
N PRO A 30 2.17 14.27 0.06
CA PRO A 30 1.55 13.26 0.90
C PRO A 30 1.15 12.13 -0.06
N ALA A 31 1.72 10.94 0.17
CA ALA A 31 1.39 9.75 -0.60
C ALA A 31 -0.13 9.73 -0.72
N ALA A 32 -0.62 9.92 -1.94
CA ALA A 32 -2.05 9.98 -2.19
C ALA A 32 -2.62 8.71 -1.58
N LYS A 33 -3.44 8.84 -0.53
CA LYS A 33 -4.14 7.71 0.10
C LYS A 33 -4.82 6.98 -1.03
N SER A 34 -4.29 5.82 -1.38
CA SER A 34 -4.74 5.10 -2.56
C SER A 34 -6.20 4.78 -2.33
N ALA A 35 -7.04 5.14 -3.29
CA ALA A 35 -8.46 4.82 -3.20
C ALA A 35 -8.57 3.30 -3.03
N HIS A 36 -9.12 2.85 -1.90
CA HIS A 36 -9.38 1.44 -1.67
C HIS A 36 -10.23 0.88 -2.81
N ALA A 37 -10.07 -0.40 -3.13
CA ALA A 37 -10.98 -1.06 -4.07
C ALA A 37 -12.42 -0.87 -3.59
N THR A 38 -13.30 -0.45 -4.48
CA THR A 38 -14.74 -0.27 -4.22
C THR A 38 -15.52 -1.30 -5.03
N PRO A 39 -15.57 -2.56 -4.57
CA PRO A 39 -16.32 -3.58 -5.27
C PRO A 39 -17.80 -3.24 -5.29
N LYS A 40 -18.48 -3.65 -6.35
CA LYS A 40 -19.94 -3.53 -6.48
C LYS A 40 -20.60 -4.55 -5.56
N VAL A 41 -21.13 -4.11 -4.42
CA VAL A 41 -21.74 -4.98 -3.43
C VAL A 41 -23.17 -4.56 -3.11
N VAL A 42 -23.99 -5.52 -2.68
CA VAL A 42 -25.30 -5.25 -2.09
C VAL A 42 -25.10 -5.07 -0.58
N MET A 43 -25.28 -3.84 -0.09
CA MET A 43 -25.12 -3.54 1.32
C MET A 43 -26.42 -3.79 2.09
N ALA A 44 -26.49 -4.91 2.80
CA ALA A 44 -27.60 -5.25 3.70
C ALA A 44 -27.21 -5.12 5.19
N ALA A 45 -25.97 -4.73 5.47
CA ALA A 45 -25.47 -4.56 6.83
C ALA A 45 -25.87 -3.21 7.43
N ASP A 46 -26.34 -3.23 8.67
CA ASP A 46 -26.59 -2.07 9.50
C ASP A 46 -26.13 -2.35 10.96
N PRO A 47 -25.06 -1.69 11.46
CA PRO A 47 -24.26 -0.69 10.76
C PRO A 47 -23.39 -1.30 9.64
N GLN A 48 -23.05 -0.48 8.65
CA GLN A 48 -22.16 -0.84 7.55
C GLN A 48 -20.71 -1.01 8.01
N PRO A 49 -19.89 -1.82 7.32
CA PRO A 49 -18.45 -1.83 7.54
C PRO A 49 -17.84 -0.47 7.14
N PRO A 50 -16.71 -0.06 7.74
CA PRO A 50 -16.03 1.19 7.40
C PRO A 50 -15.57 1.24 5.92
N PHE A 51 -15.38 0.10 5.28
CA PHE A 51 -14.95 -0.04 3.88
C PHE A 51 -15.35 -1.41 3.32
N THR A 52 -15.31 -1.55 2.00
CA THR A 52 -15.80 -2.75 1.28
C THR A 52 -14.74 -3.49 0.47
N TYR A 53 -13.48 -3.04 0.43
CA TYR A 53 -12.41 -3.66 -0.40
C TYR A 53 -12.22 -5.16 -0.19
N TRP A 54 -12.57 -5.65 1.00
CA TRP A 54 -12.39 -7.04 1.39
C TRP A 54 -13.45 -7.96 0.76
N ALA A 55 -14.58 -7.41 0.33
CA ALA A 55 -15.72 -8.16 -0.16
C ALA A 55 -15.56 -8.52 -1.66
N PRO A 56 -15.94 -9.73 -2.09
CA PRO A 56 -15.97 -10.08 -3.50
C PRO A 56 -16.95 -9.20 -4.29
N GLU A 57 -16.68 -9.02 -5.58
CA GLU A 57 -17.61 -8.37 -6.51
C GLU A 57 -18.98 -9.06 -6.52
N TYR A 58 -20.04 -8.27 -6.60
CA TYR A 58 -21.44 -8.67 -6.61
C TYR A 58 -21.91 -9.45 -5.37
N SER A 59 -21.14 -9.43 -4.28
CA SER A 59 -21.52 -10.07 -3.02
C SER A 59 -22.56 -9.26 -2.23
N THR A 60 -23.30 -9.93 -1.35
CA THR A 60 -24.16 -9.29 -0.35
C THR A 60 -23.43 -9.21 0.98
N ILE A 61 -23.27 -8.01 1.52
CA ILE A 61 -22.65 -7.79 2.83
C ILE A 61 -23.74 -7.71 3.91
N ARG A 62 -23.60 -8.50 4.97
CA ARG A 62 -24.50 -8.57 6.13
C ARG A 62 -23.70 -8.53 7.44
N ASN A 63 -24.33 -8.12 8.54
CA ASN A 63 -23.72 -8.25 9.86
C ASN A 63 -23.68 -9.72 10.29
N HIS A 64 -22.64 -10.09 11.03
CA HIS A 64 -22.59 -11.41 11.67
C HIS A 64 -23.72 -11.54 12.71
N PRO A 65 -24.49 -12.64 12.73
CA PRO A 65 -25.72 -12.75 13.52
C PRO A 65 -25.52 -12.74 15.04
N ARG A 66 -24.30 -13.03 15.51
CA ARG A 66 -23.97 -13.16 16.94
C ARG A 66 -22.82 -12.28 17.42
N GLN A 67 -22.09 -11.64 16.51
CA GLN A 67 -20.87 -10.92 16.85
C GLN A 67 -20.93 -9.54 16.22
N ARG A 68 -20.99 -8.51 17.06
CA ARG A 68 -20.97 -7.12 16.61
C ARG A 68 -19.58 -6.79 16.05
N GLY A 69 -19.52 -5.92 15.05
CA GLY A 69 -18.26 -5.53 14.41
C GLY A 69 -17.63 -6.61 13.52
N ILE A 70 -18.38 -7.68 13.19
CA ILE A 70 -18.02 -8.63 12.14
C ILE A 70 -19.04 -8.52 11.03
N TRP A 71 -18.55 -8.56 9.79
CA TRP A 71 -19.37 -8.60 8.58
C TRP A 71 -19.07 -9.86 7.78
N ILE A 72 -20.07 -10.31 7.04
CA ILE A 72 -20.01 -11.47 6.15
C ILE A 72 -20.38 -10.98 4.77
N ALA A 73 -19.51 -11.24 3.79
CA ALA A 73 -19.83 -11.10 2.38
C ALA A 73 -20.17 -12.49 1.83
N GLU A 74 -21.37 -12.63 1.28
CA GLU A 74 -21.83 -13.86 0.62
C GLU A 74 -21.88 -13.63 -0.90
N ALA A 75 -21.13 -14.42 -1.66
CA ALA A 75 -21.16 -14.37 -3.12
C ALA A 75 -22.26 -15.27 -3.70
N ALA A 76 -22.56 -15.09 -4.98
CA ALA A 76 -23.63 -15.83 -5.67
C ALA A 76 -23.40 -17.35 -5.73
N ASP A 77 -22.13 -17.79 -5.66
CA ASP A 77 -21.75 -19.21 -5.60
C ASP A 77 -21.87 -19.82 -4.19
N GLY A 78 -22.32 -19.03 -3.19
CA GLY A 78 -22.45 -19.43 -1.81
C GLY A 78 -21.15 -19.32 -1.01
N SER A 79 -20.03 -18.89 -1.60
CA SER A 79 -18.80 -18.63 -0.87
C SER A 79 -18.98 -17.47 0.10
N ARG A 80 -18.32 -17.57 1.26
CA ARG A 80 -18.40 -16.58 2.34
C ARG A 80 -17.02 -16.05 2.69
N LYS A 81 -16.89 -14.74 2.78
CA LYS A 81 -15.71 -14.07 3.34
C LYS A 81 -16.11 -13.28 4.58
N TYR A 82 -15.29 -13.38 5.62
CA TYR A 82 -15.51 -12.67 6.88
C TYR A 82 -14.60 -11.46 6.97
N TYR A 83 -15.11 -10.39 7.57
CA TYR A 83 -14.35 -9.20 7.86
C TYR A 83 -14.48 -8.84 9.33
N PHE A 84 -13.31 -8.79 9.99
CA PHE A 84 -13.15 -8.65 11.43
C PHE A 84 -12.91 -7.20 11.87
N GLY A 85 -13.23 -6.23 11.02
CA GLY A 85 -12.92 -4.83 11.28
C GLY A 85 -11.48 -4.47 10.93
N ASP A 86 -11.05 -3.29 11.38
CA ASP A 86 -9.77 -2.68 11.00
C ASP A 86 -8.86 -2.36 12.20
N GLN A 87 -8.99 -3.12 13.30
CA GLN A 87 -8.22 -2.84 14.52
C GLN A 87 -6.71 -2.95 14.31
N CYS A 88 -6.28 -3.81 13.38
CA CYS A 88 -4.89 -3.96 12.98
C CYS A 88 -4.41 -2.91 11.94
N ARG A 89 -5.28 -1.97 11.52
CA ARG A 89 -5.03 -0.92 10.51
C ARG A 89 -4.70 -1.46 9.11
N ALA A 90 -5.27 -2.61 8.74
CA ALA A 90 -5.08 -3.22 7.41
C ALA A 90 -5.53 -2.31 6.25
N SER A 91 -6.51 -1.43 6.49
CA SER A 91 -6.98 -0.47 5.49
C SER A 91 -5.85 0.42 4.96
N GLU A 92 -4.95 0.86 5.84
CA GLU A 92 -3.85 1.77 5.48
C GLU A 92 -2.85 1.15 4.48
N PHE A 93 -2.82 -0.17 4.39
CA PHE A 93 -1.88 -0.90 3.54
C PHE A 93 -2.53 -1.48 2.27
N GLN A 94 -3.81 -1.23 2.01
CA GLN A 94 -4.51 -1.79 0.84
C GLN A 94 -3.89 -1.37 -0.50
N SER A 95 -3.22 -0.23 -0.53
CA SER A 95 -2.47 0.23 -1.71
C SER A 95 -1.39 -0.73 -2.18
N PHE A 96 -0.90 -1.59 -1.28
CA PHE A 96 0.15 -2.56 -1.57
C PHE A 96 -0.38 -3.87 -2.15
N VAL A 97 -1.69 -4.10 -2.17
CA VAL A 97 -2.27 -5.26 -2.86
C VAL A 97 -1.95 -5.18 -4.35
N GLY A 98 -1.44 -6.27 -4.92
CA GLY A 98 -0.91 -6.31 -6.29
C GLY A 98 0.55 -5.85 -6.44
N GLN A 99 1.20 -5.37 -5.37
CA GLN A 99 2.62 -5.05 -5.35
C GLN A 99 3.44 -6.19 -4.71
N SER A 100 4.78 -6.15 -4.84
CA SER A 100 5.67 -7.07 -4.12
C SER A 100 5.59 -6.83 -2.61
N VAL A 101 5.69 -7.89 -1.79
CA VAL A 101 5.82 -7.76 -0.32
C VAL A 101 7.03 -6.95 0.10
N ASP A 102 8.05 -6.85 -0.76
CA ASP A 102 9.27 -6.08 -0.48
C ASP A 102 9.04 -4.56 -0.59
N ALA A 103 7.89 -4.14 -1.12
CA ALA A 103 7.46 -2.74 -1.15
C ALA A 103 6.81 -2.28 0.18
N LEU A 104 6.47 -3.21 1.07
CA LEU A 104 5.92 -2.85 2.37
C LEU A 104 6.94 -2.06 3.18
N PRO A 105 6.49 -1.04 3.95
CA PRO A 105 7.38 -0.34 4.86
C PRO A 105 7.85 -1.27 5.97
N GLU A 106 8.88 -0.83 6.70
CA GLU A 106 9.27 -1.52 7.91
C GLU A 106 8.08 -1.61 8.89
N ARG A 107 7.89 -2.80 9.47
CA ARG A 107 6.81 -3.06 10.41
C ARG A 107 6.91 -2.10 11.60
N PRO A 108 5.84 -1.36 11.95
CA PRO A 108 5.85 -0.49 13.12
C PRO A 108 6.14 -1.29 14.40
N ALA A 109 6.90 -0.71 15.34
CA ALA A 109 7.40 -1.40 16.54
C ALA A 109 6.29 -2.06 17.39
N ASN A 110 5.09 -1.47 17.42
CA ASN A 110 3.95 -1.95 18.20
C ASN A 110 2.91 -2.71 17.35
N ALA A 111 3.26 -3.14 16.14
CA ALA A 111 2.34 -3.85 15.24
C ALA A 111 2.66 -5.35 15.15
N THR A 112 1.62 -6.17 15.20
CA THR A 112 1.71 -7.61 14.97
C THR A 112 1.40 -7.89 13.50
N TRP A 113 2.41 -8.24 12.70
CA TRP A 113 2.20 -8.60 11.29
C TRP A 113 2.55 -10.07 11.07
N ARG A 114 1.76 -10.74 10.23
CA ARG A 114 2.07 -12.06 9.70
C ARG A 114 2.15 -12.00 8.19
N LEU A 115 3.33 -12.27 7.66
CA LEU A 115 3.54 -12.46 6.22
C LEU A 115 3.52 -13.96 5.95
N ALA A 116 2.60 -14.42 5.10
CA ALA A 116 2.48 -15.82 4.74
C ALA A 116 2.19 -15.97 3.25
N CYS A 117 2.80 -16.94 2.59
CA CYS A 117 2.46 -17.21 1.20
C CYS A 117 1.07 -17.87 1.10
N SER A 118 0.36 -17.66 -0.01
CA SER A 118 -0.99 -18.18 -0.25
C SER A 118 -1.09 -19.71 -0.20
N THR A 119 0.02 -20.40 -0.42
CA THR A 119 0.16 -21.87 -0.38
C THR A 119 0.83 -22.38 0.90
N CYS A 120 1.24 -21.49 1.79
CA CYS A 120 1.96 -21.84 3.01
C CYS A 120 0.97 -22.36 4.06
N ALA A 121 1.34 -23.42 4.77
CA ALA A 121 0.61 -23.83 5.96
C ALA A 121 0.68 -22.73 7.02
N GLY A 122 -0.44 -22.46 7.68
CA GLY A 122 -0.55 -21.43 8.72
C GLY A 122 -1.50 -21.86 9.83
N LEU A 123 -1.34 -21.26 11.00
CA LEU A 123 -2.28 -21.42 12.10
C LEU A 123 -3.54 -20.58 11.83
N SER A 124 -4.69 -21.14 12.20
CA SER A 124 -6.01 -20.50 12.09
C SER A 124 -6.48 -19.98 13.45
N ASP A 125 -5.58 -19.35 14.20
CA ASP A 125 -5.90 -18.63 15.43
C ASP A 125 -6.41 -17.22 15.10
N MET A 126 -7.39 -16.73 15.86
CA MET A 126 -7.97 -15.40 15.66
C MET A 126 -7.25 -14.36 16.52
N ASP A 127 -6.58 -13.41 15.88
CA ASP A 127 -6.00 -12.23 16.53
C ASP A 127 -6.41 -10.95 15.79
N TRP A 128 -7.33 -10.21 16.42
CA TRP A 128 -7.92 -8.98 15.88
C TRP A 128 -6.89 -7.85 15.68
N MET A 129 -5.78 -7.86 16.43
CA MET A 129 -4.72 -6.85 16.33
C MET A 129 -3.64 -7.24 15.32
N ARG A 130 -3.67 -8.47 14.82
CA ARG A 130 -2.70 -8.94 13.83
C ARG A 130 -3.14 -8.59 12.42
N MET A 131 -2.24 -7.97 11.68
CA MET A 131 -2.37 -7.79 10.24
C MET A 131 -1.78 -8.99 9.53
N ASN A 132 -2.58 -9.67 8.71
CA ASN A 132 -2.10 -10.67 7.77
C ASN A 132 -1.80 -10.02 6.43
N VAL A 133 -0.68 -10.43 5.85
CA VAL A 133 -0.32 -10.17 4.47
C VAL A 133 -0.16 -11.53 3.80
N THR A 134 -1.08 -11.85 2.89
CA THR A 134 -1.00 -13.05 2.08
C THR A 134 -0.43 -12.72 0.71
N TYR A 135 0.60 -13.45 0.27
CA TYR A 135 1.29 -13.17 -0.98
C TYR A 135 1.51 -14.42 -1.83
N ASP A 136 1.67 -14.27 -3.14
CA ASP A 136 2.02 -15.38 -4.04
C ASP A 136 3.48 -15.80 -3.83
N GLN A 137 3.70 -17.10 -3.60
CA GLN A 137 5.03 -17.62 -3.25
C GLN A 137 6.07 -17.42 -4.37
N LYS A 138 5.66 -17.44 -5.64
CA LYS A 138 6.58 -17.43 -6.78
C LYS A 138 7.05 -16.03 -7.12
N ASN A 139 6.11 -15.08 -7.19
CA ASN A 139 6.40 -13.71 -7.63
C ASN A 139 6.37 -12.68 -6.49
N ARG A 140 6.10 -13.11 -5.26
CA ARG A 140 6.05 -12.27 -4.05
C ARG A 140 4.97 -11.18 -4.08
N THR A 141 3.99 -11.27 -4.99
CA THR A 141 2.90 -10.31 -5.11
C THR A 141 1.90 -10.47 -3.97
N ILE A 142 1.53 -9.39 -3.31
CA ILE A 142 0.50 -9.36 -2.27
C ILE A 142 -0.87 -9.62 -2.90
N ASN A 143 -1.57 -10.63 -2.38
CA ASN A 143 -2.91 -11.00 -2.80
C ASN A 143 -4.00 -10.42 -1.89
N ASP A 144 -3.76 -10.38 -0.57
CA ASP A 144 -4.74 -9.91 0.42
C ASP A 144 -4.01 -9.32 1.64
N ILE A 145 -4.59 -8.27 2.20
CA ILE A 145 -4.20 -7.69 3.49
C ILE A 145 -5.45 -7.53 4.36
N SER A 146 -5.46 -8.13 5.54
CA SER A 146 -6.64 -8.18 6.41
C SER A 146 -6.28 -8.37 7.89
N CYS A 147 -7.20 -8.01 8.79
CA CYS A 147 -7.05 -8.31 10.22
C CYS A 147 -7.55 -9.73 10.54
N GLY A 148 -6.84 -10.45 11.42
CA GLY A 148 -7.27 -11.77 11.91
C GLY A 148 -6.19 -12.72 12.38
#